data_AF-A9NXZ3-F1
#
_entry.id   AF-A9NXZ3-F1
#
_cell.length_a   1.000
_cell.length_b   1.000
_cell.length_c   1.000
_cell.angle_alpha   90.00
_cell.angle_beta   90.00
_cell.angle_gamma   90.00
#
_symmetry.space_group_name_H-M   'P 1'
#
loop_
_entity.id
_entity.type
_entity.pdbx_description
1 polymer ?
#
loop_
_entity_poly.entity_id
_entity_poly.type
_entity_poly.pdbx_seq_one_letter_code
_entity_poly.pdbx_strand_id
1 'polypeptide(L)' 'MLDIFKNYPARSSIVDGFYLYESRQRALQEKRARQKAQPQIRQVEILRMEHFSDLNIKADSKSDTPQSSSMHPPE' A
#
# COMPACT_ATOMS: atom_id res chain seq x y z
N MET A 1 -5.05 24.20 -13.67
CA MET A 1 -3.77 23.46 -13.66
C MET A 1 -2.68 24.40 -13.20
N LEU A 2 -1.98 24.07 -12.12
CA LEU A 2 -0.89 24.90 -11.61
C LEU A 2 0.27 24.88 -12.60
N ASP A 3 0.93 26.03 -12.78
CA ASP A 3 2.01 26.16 -13.77
C ASP A 3 3.21 25.26 -13.47
N ILE A 4 3.39 24.91 -12.20
CA ILE A 4 4.39 23.94 -11.74
C ILE A 4 4.19 22.58 -12.43
N PHE A 5 2.96 22.11 -12.63
CA PHE A 5 2.69 20.83 -13.28
C PHE A 5 2.75 20.90 -14.81
N LYS A 6 2.54 22.07 -15.40
CA LYS A 6 2.61 22.25 -16.86
C LYS A 6 4.05 22.20 -17.37
N ASN A 7 4.97 22.77 -16.59
CA ASN A 7 6.38 22.86 -16.96
C ASN A 7 7.24 21.76 -16.34
N TYR A 8 6.64 20.83 -15.59
CA TYR A 8 7.37 19.73 -14.97
C TYR A 8 7.76 18.69 -16.04
N PRO A 9 9.06 18.44 -16.26
CA PRO A 9 9.50 17.40 -17.16
C PRO A 9 9.22 16.03 -16.53
N ALA A 10 8.10 15.42 -16.92
CA ALA A 10 7.73 14.10 -16.43
C ALA A 10 8.73 13.05 -16.96
N ARG A 11 9.42 12.37 -16.04
CA ARG A 11 10.31 11.24 -16.36
C ARG A 11 9.55 9.94 -16.65
N SER A 12 8.34 9.83 -16.10
CA SER A 12 7.45 8.70 -16.28
C SER A 12 6.00 9.15 -16.06
N SER A 13 5.08 8.50 -16.74
CA SER A 13 3.64 8.71 -16.64
C SER A 13 2.93 7.41 -16.28
N ILE A 14 1.72 7.53 -15.75
CA ILE A 14 0.83 6.37 -15.56
C ILE A 14 0.55 5.62 -16.88
N VAL A 15 0.61 6.35 -18.00
CA VAL A 15 0.43 5.80 -19.35
C VAL A 15 1.53 4.80 -19.69
N ASP A 16 2.75 4.99 -19.18
CA ASP A 16 3.88 4.09 -19.44
C ASP A 16 3.63 2.69 -18.87
N GLY A 17 2.86 2.60 -17.78
CA GLY A 17 2.47 1.34 -17.14
C GLY A 17 1.10 0.82 -17.57
N PHE A 18 0.45 1.40 -18.57
CA PHE A 18 -0.98 1.15 -18.83
C PHE A 18 -1.30 -0.34 -19.01
N TYR A 19 -0.55 -1.06 -19.87
CA TYR A 19 -0.75 -2.48 -20.11
C TYR A 19 -0.57 -3.35 -18.86
N LEU A 20 0.35 -2.95 -17.96
CA LEU A 20 0.57 -3.65 -16.70
C LEU A 20 -0.62 -3.46 -15.75
N TYR A 21 -1.19 -2.25 -15.69
CA TYR A 21 -2.39 -2.00 -14.89
C TYR A 21 -3.61 -2.72 -15.46
N GLU A 22 -3.80 -2.66 -16.77
CA GLU A 22 -4.92 -3.31 -17.44
C GLU A 22 -4.90 -4.84 -17.22
N SER A 23 -3.74 -5.47 -17.43
CA SER A 23 -3.59 -6.92 -17.23
C SER A 23 -3.88 -7.34 -15.79
N ARG A 24 -3.37 -6.60 -14.80
CA ARG A 24 -3.67 -6.85 -13.38
C ARG A 24 -5.16 -6.71 -13.05
N GLN A 25 -5.81 -5.68 -13.59
CA GLN A 25 -7.25 -5.46 -13.36
C GLN A 25 -8.09 -6.60 -13.91
N ARG A 26 -7.78 -7.06 -15.14
CA ARG A 26 -8.44 -8.22 -15.75
C ARG A 26 -8.27 -9.49 -14.90
N ALA A 27 -7.04 -9.78 -14.47
CA ALA A 27 -6.76 -10.95 -13.63
C ALA A 27 -7.52 -10.90 -12.30
N LEU A 28 -7.60 -9.73 -11.66
CA LEU A 28 -8.34 -9.55 -10.41
C LEU A 28 -9.86 -9.73 -10.61
N GLN A 29 -10.39 -9.23 -11.72
CA GLN A 29 -11.80 -9.39 -12.06
C GLN A 29 -12.13 -10.86 -12.32
N GLU A 30 -11.30 -11.58 -13.07
CA GLU A 30 -11.46 -13.01 -13.30
C GLU A 30 -11.40 -13.80 -11.99
N LYS A 31 -10.42 -13.50 -11.12
CA LYS A 31 -10.30 -14.11 -9.80
C LYS A 31 -11.56 -13.90 -8.96
N ARG A 32 -12.09 -12.67 -8.92
CA ARG A 32 -13.35 -12.33 -8.23
C ARG A 32 -14.55 -13.07 -8.83
N ALA A 33 -14.61 -13.20 -10.15
CA ALA A 33 -15.70 -13.93 -10.82
C ALA A 33 -15.68 -15.42 -10.45
N ARG A 34 -14.50 -16.05 -10.44
CA ARG A 34 -14.31 -17.45 -10.00
C ARG A 34 -14.69 -17.65 -8.53
N GLN A 35 -14.34 -16.71 -7.64
CA GLN A 35 -14.73 -16.76 -6.23
C GLN A 35 -16.23 -16.62 -6.01
N LYS A 36 -16.92 -15.79 -6.81
CA LYS A 36 -18.40 -15.70 -6.74
C LYS A 36 -19.08 -17.01 -7.12
N ALA A 37 -18.45 -17.82 -7.97
CA ALA A 37 -18.93 -19.15 -8.31
C ALA A 37 -18.65 -20.22 -7.23
N GLN A 38 -17.78 -19.93 -6.23
CA GLN A 38 -17.47 -20.84 -5.13
C GLN A 38 -17.51 -20.13 -3.77
N PRO A 39 -18.66 -20.17 -3.05
CA PRO A 39 -18.85 -19.40 -1.81
C PRO A 39 -17.91 -19.80 -0.66
N GLN A 40 -17.35 -21.01 -0.67
CA GLN A 40 -16.44 -21.49 0.38
C GLN A 40 -15.05 -20.82 0.33
N ILE A 41 -14.53 -20.48 -0.85
CA ILE A 41 -13.22 -19.82 -1.02
C ILE A 41 -13.29 -18.34 -0.59
N ARG A 42 -14.45 -17.71 -0.74
CA ARG A 42 -14.65 -16.28 -0.45
C ARG A 42 -14.40 -15.93 1.02
N GLN A 43 -14.74 -16.81 1.96
CA GLN A 43 -14.54 -16.56 3.39
C GLN A 43 -13.05 -16.56 3.78
N VAL A 44 -12.25 -17.47 3.20
CA VAL A 44 -10.81 -17.57 3.46
C VAL A 44 -10.05 -16.37 2.89
N GLU A 45 -10.46 -15.86 1.73
CA GLU A 45 -9.80 -14.71 1.09
C GLU A 45 -10.13 -13.37 1.75
N ILE A 46 -11.37 -13.18 2.24
CA ILE A 46 -11.75 -12.00 3.04
C ILE A 46 -10.93 -11.97 4.34
N LEU A 47 -10.87 -13.07 5.09
CA LEU A 47 -10.08 -13.15 6.33
C LEU A 47 -8.59 -12.89 6.09
N ARG A 48 -8.05 -13.34 4.95
CA ARG A 48 -6.66 -13.04 4.56
C ARG A 48 -6.48 -11.57 4.20
N MET A 49 -7.41 -10.94 3.47
CA MET A 49 -7.30 -9.53 3.12
C MET A 49 -7.36 -8.61 4.35
N GLU A 50 -8.26 -8.87 5.30
CA GLU A 50 -8.38 -8.09 6.55
C GLU A 50 -7.06 -8.13 7.36
N HIS A 51 -6.42 -9.31 7.44
CA HIS A 51 -5.17 -9.48 8.20
C HIS A 51 -3.94 -8.80 7.55
N PHE A 52 -3.95 -8.53 6.24
CA PHE A 52 -2.85 -7.83 5.57
C PHE A 52 -2.97 -6.29 5.69
N SER A 53 -4.16 -5.74 5.91
CA SER A 53 -4.37 -4.30 6.17
C SER A 53 -3.71 -3.85 7.47
N ASP A 54 -3.76 -4.69 8.52
CA ASP A 54 -3.25 -4.34 9.85
C ASP A 54 -1.71 -4.32 9.94
N LEU A 55 -1.03 -5.05 9.04
CA LEU A 55 0.43 -5.12 9.02
C LEU A 55 1.10 -3.94 8.30
N ASN A 56 0.36 -3.22 7.46
CA ASN A 56 0.92 -2.11 6.68
C ASN A 56 0.85 -0.74 7.39
N ILE A 57 0.16 -0.64 8.53
CA ILE A 57 0.02 0.61 9.30
C ILE A 57 1.16 0.78 10.33
N LYS A 58 1.89 -0.29 10.66
CA LYS A 58 2.91 -0.28 11.74
C LYS A 58 4.35 -0.03 11.29
N ALA A 59 4.61 0.13 9.99
CA ALA A 59 5.97 0.31 9.47
C ALA A 59 6.49 1.76 9.59
N ASP A 60 5.62 2.75 9.79
CA ASP A 60 5.99 4.18 9.76
C ASP A 60 5.92 4.90 11.13
N SER A 61 5.94 4.17 12.26
CA SER A 61 5.97 4.78 13.61
C SER A 61 7.26 4.51 14.38
N LYS A 62 8.41 4.57 13.71
CA LYS A 62 9.74 4.67 14.34
C LYS A 62 10.57 5.82 13.75
N SER A 63 10.21 7.03 14.10
CA SER A 63 11.09 8.20 14.27
C SER A 63 10.28 9.16 15.12
N ASP A 64 10.61 9.39 16.39
CA ASP A 64 11.71 10.28 16.73
C ASP A 64 12.39 9.90 18.04
N THR A 65 13.72 9.85 17.99
CA THR A 65 14.57 10.02 19.16
C THR A 65 14.94 11.50 19.25
N PRO A 66 14.80 12.14 20.40
CA PRO A 66 15.75 13.17 20.79
C PRO A 66 16.57 12.67 21.97
N GLN A 67 17.85 12.41 21.73
CA GLN A 67 18.86 12.43 22.77
C GLN A 67 18.96 13.87 23.32
N SER A 68 18.95 14.07 24.64
CA SER A 68 20.03 14.80 25.33
C SER A 68 19.81 14.91 26.85
N SER A 69 20.94 14.76 27.58
CA SER A 69 21.28 15.40 28.86
C SER A 69 20.52 14.92 30.12
N SER A 70 21.10 14.64 31.30
CA SER A 70 22.45 14.61 31.88
C SER A 70 22.27 14.36 33.40
N MET A 71 23.23 13.69 34.07
CA MET A 71 23.56 13.73 35.53
C MET A 71 22.50 13.22 36.53
N HIS A 72 22.74 12.50 37.63
CA HIS A 72 23.87 11.92 38.40
C HIS A 72 23.20 11.03 39.51
N PRO A 73 23.83 10.03 40.16
CA PRO A 73 23.20 9.25 41.24
C PRO A 73 23.47 9.86 42.62
N PRO A 74 22.55 9.66 43.59
CA PRO A 74 22.92 9.03 44.89
C PRO A 74 21.74 8.18 45.44
N GLU A 75 21.83 7.26 46.41
CA GLU A 75 22.82 6.74 47.37
C GLU A 75 22.74 5.21 47.41
#